data_AF-A0A401KM03-F1
#
_entry.id   AF-A0A401KM03-F1
#
_cell.length_a   1.000
_cell.length_b   1.000
_cell.length_c   1.000
_cell.angle_alpha   90.00
_cell.angle_beta   90.00
_cell.angle_gamma   90.00
#
_symmetry.space_group_name_H-M   'P 1'
#
loop_
_entity.id
_entity.type
_entity.pdbx_description
1 polymer ?
#
loop_
_entity_poly.entity_id
_entity_poly.type
_entity_poly.pdbx_seq_one_letter_code
_entity_poly.pdbx_strand_id
1 'polypeptide(L)'
;MSTYEVEHNTTDPSTTTPNNSTTPDQHHRRRRPDLSTFFSALSEITPDEARHRPHAVPVPRDVSAAFYSLAEALDLMRREGGGGAALPSETQGTAGGDGDNDLLTTMIQSLLSTAEMPPREVEGASEEFCDQLDRIPRTALNSSQVCPICNNPFLEDQYPLVVRLPCHPTHLFDLECVRPWLRLRGTCPLDRTDFAKQEREKAEARRKLAEEDEEEEWDGMYA
;
A
#
# COMPACT_ATOMS: atom_id res chain seq x y z
N MET A 1 47.12 -8.82 -13.63
CA MET A 1 46.29 -9.52 -12.63
C MET A 1 44.93 -8.82 -12.58
N SER A 2 44.07 -9.10 -13.56
CA SER A 2 42.81 -8.38 -13.79
C SER A 2 41.69 -9.38 -14.13
N THR A 3 41.48 -10.37 -13.27
CA THR A 3 40.51 -11.44 -13.51
C THR A 3 39.40 -11.50 -12.47
N TYR A 4 39.50 -10.82 -11.32
CA TYR A 4 38.50 -10.99 -10.26
C TYR A 4 37.25 -10.10 -10.39
N GLU A 5 37.35 -8.91 -11.00
CA GLU A 5 36.20 -7.98 -11.14
C GLU A 5 35.27 -8.34 -12.31
N VAL A 6 35.81 -8.94 -13.37
CA VAL A 6 35.06 -9.30 -14.59
C VAL A 6 34.16 -10.52 -14.36
N GLU A 7 34.54 -11.40 -13.43
CA GLU A 7 33.84 -12.66 -13.15
C GLU A 7 32.68 -12.49 -12.16
N HIS A 8 32.65 -11.39 -11.39
CA HIS A 8 31.72 -11.19 -10.29
C HIS A 8 30.83 -9.94 -10.37
N ASN A 9 30.78 -9.24 -11.52
CA ASN A 9 29.90 -8.08 -11.79
C ASN A 9 29.67 -7.15 -10.57
N THR A 10 30.72 -6.89 -9.79
CA THR A 10 30.67 -6.04 -8.61
C THR A 10 31.31 -4.71 -8.98
N THR A 11 30.56 -3.91 -9.74
CA THR A 11 30.97 -2.53 -10.00
C THR A 11 30.68 -1.71 -8.75
N ASP A 12 31.72 -1.08 -8.17
CA ASP A 12 31.63 -0.19 -7.02
C ASP A 12 30.80 1.07 -7.38
N PRO A 13 29.67 1.34 -6.71
CA PRO A 13 28.80 2.48 -7.02
C PRO A 13 29.46 3.85 -6.75
N SER A 14 30.62 3.88 -6.10
CA SER A 14 31.31 5.11 -5.69
C SER A 14 32.13 5.77 -6.82
N THR A 15 32.33 5.11 -7.96
CA THR A 15 33.18 5.60 -9.07
C THR A 15 32.42 6.25 -10.23
N THR A 16 31.10 6.40 -10.14
CA THR A 16 30.31 7.04 -11.21
C THR A 16 30.28 8.56 -11.02
N THR A 17 31.14 9.24 -11.79
CA THR A 17 31.13 10.69 -12.05
C THR A 17 29.72 11.17 -12.45
N PRO A 18 29.21 12.34 -11.99
CA PRO A 18 27.83 12.74 -12.23
C PRO A 18 27.67 13.28 -13.66
N ASN A 19 27.55 12.38 -14.63
CA ASN A 19 27.12 12.73 -15.97
C ASN A 19 25.60 12.68 -16.05
N ASN A 20 25.04 13.84 -16.37
CA ASN A 20 23.63 14.12 -16.60
C ASN A 20 23.15 13.37 -17.84
N SER A 21 22.85 12.08 -17.67
CA SER A 21 22.18 11.24 -18.67
C SER A 21 20.90 10.71 -18.06
N THR A 22 19.82 11.43 -18.34
CA THR A 22 18.42 11.06 -18.11
C THR A 22 18.16 9.64 -18.59
N THR A 23 18.11 8.69 -17.66
CA THR A 23 17.50 7.38 -17.90
C THR A 23 15.97 7.55 -17.90
N PRO A 24 15.21 6.80 -18.71
CA PRO A 24 13.74 6.89 -18.72
C PRO A 24 13.13 6.52 -17.36
N ASP A 25 13.84 5.70 -16.58
CA ASP A 25 13.43 5.19 -15.25
C ASP A 25 13.40 6.28 -14.16
N GLN A 26 14.18 7.36 -14.30
CA GLN A 26 14.24 8.43 -13.29
C GLN A 26 13.00 9.33 -13.27
N HIS A 27 12.24 9.40 -14.36
CA HIS A 27 11.04 10.24 -14.41
C HIS A 27 9.85 9.63 -13.67
N HIS A 28 9.75 8.30 -13.63
CA HIS A 28 8.70 7.59 -12.89
C HIS A 28 8.94 7.65 -11.37
N ARG A 29 10.20 7.59 -10.92
CA ARG A 29 10.57 7.68 -9.50
C ARG A 29 10.33 9.06 -8.86
N ARG A 30 10.13 10.11 -9.66
CA ARG A 30 9.90 11.46 -9.14
C ARG A 30 8.44 11.76 -8.82
N ARG A 31 7.50 10.84 -9.10
CA ARG A 31 6.06 11.03 -8.85
C ARG A 31 5.50 10.16 -7.72
N ARG A 32 6.28 9.19 -7.24
CA ARG A 32 5.85 8.24 -6.19
C ARG A 32 6.85 8.32 -5.02
N PRO A 33 6.38 8.61 -3.80
CA PRO A 33 7.22 8.60 -2.61
C PRO A 33 7.80 7.21 -2.36
N ASP A 34 9.03 7.16 -1.83
CA ASP A 34 9.59 5.91 -1.32
C ASP A 34 8.92 5.56 0.01
N LEU A 35 8.30 4.38 0.07
CA LEU A 35 7.58 3.87 1.23
C LEU A 35 8.41 2.89 2.06
N SER A 36 9.71 2.76 1.79
CA SER A 36 10.64 1.90 2.53
C SER A 36 10.59 2.15 4.05
N THR A 37 10.64 3.42 4.46
CA THR A 37 10.57 3.82 5.88
C THR A 37 9.24 3.43 6.52
N PHE A 38 8.14 3.59 5.78
CA PHE A 38 6.81 3.17 6.23
C PHE A 38 6.74 1.65 6.41
N PHE A 39 7.22 0.87 5.44
CA PHE A 39 7.19 -0.60 5.51
C PHE A 39 8.10 -1.15 6.61
N SER A 40 9.25 -0.52 6.86
CA SER A 40 10.10 -0.86 8.02
C SER A 40 9.35 -0.63 9.34
N ALA A 41 8.76 0.56 9.53
CA ALA A 41 7.97 0.85 10.73
C ALA A 41 6.77 -0.10 10.87
N LEU A 42 6.10 -0.44 9.75
CA LEU A 42 4.98 -1.36 9.74
C LEU A 42 5.41 -2.77 10.19
N SER A 43 6.54 -3.27 9.71
CA SER A 43 7.04 -4.60 10.06
C SER A 43 7.32 -4.78 11.55
N GLU A 44 7.74 -3.70 12.23
CA GLU A 44 7.99 -3.71 13.67
C GLU A 44 6.69 -3.75 14.48
N ILE A 45 5.65 -3.09 14.00
CA ILE A 45 4.37 -2.98 14.73
C ILE A 45 3.40 -4.13 14.42
N THR A 46 3.50 -4.78 13.26
CA THR A 46 2.57 -5.85 12.87
C THR A 46 2.78 -7.15 13.66
N PRO A 47 1.71 -7.74 14.23
CA PRO A 47 1.32 -9.13 14.02
C PRO A 47 2.25 -10.35 13.91
N ASP A 48 3.58 -10.35 14.07
CA ASP A 48 4.34 -11.54 13.62
C ASP A 48 4.24 -12.75 14.57
N GLU A 49 3.93 -13.92 14.03
CA GLU A 49 3.91 -15.22 14.71
C GLU A 49 5.29 -15.61 15.26
N ALA A 50 6.37 -15.05 14.68
CA ALA A 50 7.76 -15.22 15.14
C ALA A 50 8.16 -14.33 16.34
N ARG A 51 7.23 -13.54 16.90
CA ARG A 51 7.52 -12.70 18.07
C ARG A 51 7.92 -13.55 19.27
N HIS A 52 9.03 -13.17 19.91
CA HIS A 52 9.53 -13.81 21.12
C HIS A 52 8.58 -13.65 22.33
N ARG A 53 7.57 -12.76 22.25
CA ARG A 53 6.60 -12.48 23.30
C ARG A 53 5.17 -12.50 22.73
N PRO A 54 4.34 -13.51 23.05
CA PRO A 54 3.06 -13.75 22.39
C PRO A 54 1.95 -12.71 22.69
N HIS A 55 2.11 -11.89 23.72
CA HIS A 55 1.13 -10.87 24.13
C HIS A 55 1.71 -9.45 24.15
N ALA A 56 2.86 -9.23 23.49
CA ALA A 56 3.46 -7.91 23.41
C ALA A 56 2.72 -7.05 22.38
N VAL A 57 2.18 -5.92 22.84
CA VAL A 57 1.52 -4.90 22.03
C VAL A 57 2.57 -3.86 21.61
N PRO A 58 2.56 -3.35 20.37
CA PRO A 58 3.51 -2.32 19.94
C PRO A 58 3.38 -1.04 20.77
N VAL A 59 4.47 -0.27 20.84
CA VAL A 59 4.46 1.01 21.54
C VAL A 59 3.55 1.97 20.76
N PRO A 60 2.63 2.69 21.42
CA PRO A 60 1.72 3.63 20.74
C PRO A 60 2.43 4.67 19.87
N ARG A 61 3.64 5.07 20.25
CA ARG A 61 4.49 6.00 19.49
C ARG A 61 4.87 5.43 18.12
N ASP A 62 5.24 4.15 18.07
CA ASP A 62 5.70 3.51 16.83
C ASP A 62 4.51 3.32 15.88
N VAL A 63 3.35 2.96 16.44
CA VAL A 63 2.08 2.93 15.69
C VAL A 63 1.77 4.30 15.11
N SER A 64 1.80 5.36 15.92
CA SER A 64 1.55 6.73 15.44
C SER A 64 2.53 7.16 14.34
N ALA A 65 3.82 6.76 14.45
CA ALA A 65 4.83 7.06 13.45
C ALA A 65 4.52 6.41 12.09
N ALA A 66 4.00 5.18 12.07
CA ALA A 66 3.53 4.53 10.85
C ALA A 66 2.38 5.30 10.19
N PHE A 67 1.40 5.77 10.98
CA PHE A 67 0.30 6.61 10.47
C PHE A 67 0.78 7.96 9.91
N TYR A 68 1.70 8.64 10.60
CA TYR A 68 2.27 9.90 10.12
C TYR A 68 3.10 9.71 8.85
N SER A 69 3.91 8.67 8.76
CA SER A 69 4.74 8.41 7.58
C SER A 69 3.90 8.13 6.32
N LEU A 70 2.79 7.39 6.44
CA LEU A 70 1.86 7.19 5.33
C LEU A 70 1.11 8.49 4.97
N ALA A 71 0.71 9.28 5.98
CA ALA A 71 0.05 10.56 5.73
C ALA A 71 0.95 11.55 4.96
N GLU A 72 2.24 11.59 5.31
CA GLU A 72 3.25 12.40 4.61
C GLU A 72 3.42 11.94 3.16
N ALA A 73 3.51 10.63 2.92
CA ALA A 73 3.59 10.11 1.56
C ALA A 73 2.35 10.45 0.72
N LEU A 74 1.15 10.35 1.28
CA LEU A 74 -0.09 10.76 0.59
C LEU A 74 -0.15 12.26 0.34
N ASP A 75 0.38 13.11 1.24
CA ASP A 75 0.46 14.55 1.01
C ASP A 75 1.44 14.92 -0.11
N LEU A 76 2.56 14.21 -0.24
CA LEU A 76 3.47 14.36 -1.37
C LEU A 76 2.79 13.99 -2.69
N MET A 77 2.09 12.85 -2.74
CA MET A 77 1.31 12.44 -3.92
C MET A 77 0.22 13.46 -4.28
N ARG A 78 -0.45 14.03 -3.28
CA ARG A 78 -1.47 15.07 -3.48
C ARG A 78 -0.89 16.35 -4.09
N ARG A 79 0.30 16.77 -3.65
CA ARG A 79 0.98 17.97 -4.19
C ARG A 79 1.46 17.77 -5.62
N GLU A 80 1.93 16.57 -5.95
CA GLU A 80 2.46 16.24 -7.27
C GLU A 80 1.36 15.89 -8.29
N GLY A 81 0.27 15.26 -7.85
CA GLY A 81 -0.91 14.90 -8.65
C GLY A 81 -1.71 16.11 -9.15
N GLY A 82 -1.47 17.31 -8.58
CA GLY A 82 -2.11 18.58 -8.97
C GLY A 82 -1.52 19.27 -10.20
N GLY A 83 -0.54 18.67 -10.89
CA GLY A 83 0.08 19.25 -12.09
C GLY A 83 1.34 20.03 -11.76
N GLY A 84 2.48 19.44 -12.08
CA GLY A 84 3.75 20.14 -12.20
C GLY A 84 3.69 21.19 -13.31
N ALA A 85 3.21 22.38 -12.99
CA ALA A 85 3.51 23.62 -13.69
C ALA A 85 3.46 24.77 -12.67
N ALA A 86 4.61 25.06 -12.08
CA ALA A 86 4.88 26.37 -11.53
C ALA A 86 4.84 27.40 -12.68
N LEU A 87 3.65 27.91 -12.97
CA LEU A 87 3.40 29.14 -13.72
C LEU A 87 2.30 29.90 -12.97
N PRO A 88 2.53 31.15 -12.55
CA PRO A 88 1.45 31.98 -12.03
C PRO A 88 0.64 32.44 -13.24
N SER A 89 -0.34 31.65 -13.67
CA SER A 89 -1.28 32.08 -14.70
C SER A 89 -2.65 32.25 -14.08
N GLU A 90 -3.01 33.50 -13.88
CA GLU A 90 -4.36 33.97 -13.64
C GLU A 90 -5.24 33.61 -14.85
N THR A 91 -5.74 32.37 -14.90
CA THR A 91 -6.78 32.02 -15.87
C THR A 91 -7.78 31.06 -15.25
N GLN A 92 -8.90 31.66 -14.92
CA GLN A 92 -10.15 31.06 -14.48
C GLN A 92 -10.65 30.00 -15.49
N GLY A 93 -10.80 28.76 -15.03
CA GLY A 93 -11.83 27.83 -15.50
C GLY A 93 -11.41 26.69 -16.44
N THR A 94 -11.22 25.49 -15.88
CA THR A 94 -11.80 24.23 -16.39
C THR A 94 -11.99 23.26 -15.21
N ALA A 95 -13.24 22.97 -14.87
CA ALA A 95 -13.66 22.06 -13.83
C ALA A 95 -13.28 20.60 -14.16
N GLY A 96 -12.69 19.87 -13.20
CA GLY A 96 -12.47 18.42 -13.36
C GLY A 96 -11.54 17.73 -12.36
N GLY A 97 -10.80 18.44 -11.51
CA GLY A 97 -9.78 17.84 -10.63
C GLY A 97 -10.10 17.80 -9.13
N ASP A 98 -11.27 18.28 -8.71
CA ASP A 98 -11.57 18.50 -7.28
C ASP A 98 -11.86 17.20 -6.51
N GLY A 99 -12.47 16.19 -7.15
CA GLY A 99 -12.92 14.96 -6.47
C GLY A 99 -11.80 14.04 -5.98
N ASP A 100 -10.72 13.91 -6.75
CA ASP A 100 -9.62 12.98 -6.39
C ASP A 100 -8.69 13.59 -5.34
N ASN A 101 -8.45 14.91 -5.42
CA ASN A 101 -7.77 15.65 -4.37
C ASN A 101 -8.56 15.61 -3.04
N ASP A 102 -9.89 15.55 -3.11
CA ASP A 102 -10.76 15.39 -1.95
C ASP A 102 -10.64 13.99 -1.31
N LEU A 103 -10.47 12.94 -2.13
CA LEU A 103 -10.20 11.59 -1.63
C LEU A 103 -8.89 11.53 -0.83
N LEU A 104 -7.78 12.00 -1.42
CA LEU A 104 -6.49 12.04 -0.73
C LEU A 104 -6.55 12.89 0.54
N THR A 105 -7.22 14.04 0.48
CA THR A 105 -7.42 14.91 1.66
C THR A 105 -8.16 14.17 2.78
N THR A 106 -9.22 13.44 2.44
CA THR A 106 -9.99 12.63 3.37
C THR A 106 -9.15 11.48 3.96
N MET A 107 -8.33 10.82 3.13
CA MET A 107 -7.42 9.76 3.57
C MET A 107 -6.38 10.30 4.55
N ILE A 108 -5.74 11.43 4.25
CA ILE A 108 -4.74 12.08 5.10
C ILE A 108 -5.36 12.50 6.44
N GLN A 109 -6.51 13.19 6.43
CA GLN A 109 -7.20 13.60 7.66
C GLN A 109 -7.55 12.41 8.54
N SER A 110 -8.01 11.32 7.92
CA SER A 110 -8.30 10.09 8.65
C SER A 110 -7.02 9.47 9.24
N LEU A 111 -5.84 9.59 8.60
CA LEU A 111 -4.59 9.02 9.12
C LEU A 111 -4.08 9.85 10.29
N LEU A 112 -4.13 11.18 10.17
CA LEU A 112 -3.74 12.11 11.22
C LEU A 112 -4.61 11.95 12.47
N SER A 113 -5.93 11.82 12.30
CA SER A 113 -6.85 11.56 13.42
C SER A 113 -6.55 10.24 14.13
N THR A 114 -6.21 9.18 13.39
CA THR A 114 -5.80 7.91 13.98
C THR A 114 -4.40 7.98 14.62
N ALA A 115 -3.50 8.81 14.11
CA ALA A 115 -2.18 9.01 14.69
C ALA A 115 -2.22 9.72 16.06
N GLU A 116 -3.21 10.59 16.29
CA GLU A 116 -3.45 11.25 17.58
C GLU A 116 -3.97 10.28 18.66
N MET A 117 -4.77 9.29 18.25
CA MET A 117 -5.30 8.23 19.11
C MET A 117 -5.01 6.86 18.49
N PRO A 118 -3.74 6.38 18.58
CA PRO A 118 -3.33 5.16 17.90
C PRO A 118 -4.08 3.94 18.45
N PRO A 119 -4.55 3.04 17.58
CA PRO A 119 -5.13 1.78 18.01
C PRO A 119 -4.07 0.93 18.71
N ARG A 120 -4.52 -0.02 19.54
CA ARG A 120 -3.62 -0.94 20.24
C ARG A 120 -2.87 -1.84 19.26
N GLU A 121 -3.52 -2.25 18.19
CA GLU A 121 -2.97 -3.15 17.18
C GLU A 121 -3.32 -2.62 15.79
N VAL A 122 -2.49 -2.98 14.81
CA VAL A 122 -2.72 -2.61 13.42
C VAL A 122 -3.78 -3.54 12.85
N GLU A 123 -4.97 -2.99 12.59
CA GLU A 123 -6.10 -3.70 11.99
C GLU A 123 -5.96 -3.87 10.46
N GLY A 124 -4.73 -3.80 9.95
CA GLY A 124 -4.42 -3.90 8.53
C GLY A 124 -4.68 -5.28 7.95
N ALA A 125 -4.84 -5.34 6.62
CA ALA A 125 -4.90 -6.59 5.89
C ALA A 125 -3.53 -7.30 5.88
N SER A 126 -3.56 -8.62 5.76
CA SER A 126 -2.36 -9.43 5.61
C SER A 126 -1.60 -9.09 4.31
N GLU A 127 -0.32 -9.45 4.27
CA GLU A 127 0.48 -9.25 3.05
C GLU A 127 0.00 -10.18 1.94
N GLU A 128 -0.32 -11.41 2.34
CA GLU A 128 -0.85 -12.47 1.52
C GLU A 128 -2.18 -12.05 0.85
N PHE A 129 -3.04 -11.33 1.58
CA PHE A 129 -4.27 -10.77 1.01
C PHE A 129 -3.97 -9.80 -0.13
N CYS A 130 -2.99 -8.90 0.06
CA CYS A 130 -2.61 -7.94 -0.98
C CYS A 130 -2.05 -8.64 -2.22
N ASP A 131 -1.30 -9.73 -2.03
CA ASP A 131 -0.69 -10.49 -3.13
C ASP A 131 -1.71 -11.34 -3.91
N GLN A 132 -2.77 -11.79 -3.24
CA GLN A 132 -3.88 -12.56 -3.82
C GLN A 132 -4.94 -11.70 -4.53
N LEU A 133 -4.83 -10.37 -4.48
CA LEU A 133 -5.75 -9.48 -5.19
C LEU A 133 -5.77 -9.76 -6.70
N ASP A 134 -6.95 -9.62 -7.30
CA ASP A 134 -7.17 -9.88 -8.71
C ASP A 134 -6.42 -8.86 -9.58
N ARG A 135 -5.50 -9.35 -10.43
CA ARG A 135 -4.63 -8.53 -11.27
C ARG A 135 -5.27 -8.34 -12.64
N ILE A 136 -5.42 -7.09 -13.06
CA ILE A 136 -5.99 -6.78 -14.37
C ILE A 136 -4.87 -6.67 -15.40
N PRO A 137 -4.91 -7.44 -16.50
CA PRO A 137 -3.93 -7.31 -17.56
C PRO A 137 -4.09 -5.98 -18.29
N ARG A 138 -2.96 -5.43 -18.78
CA ARG A 138 -2.93 -4.17 -19.54
C ARG A 138 -3.90 -4.13 -20.73
N THR A 139 -4.20 -5.29 -21.33
CA THR A 139 -5.13 -5.41 -22.47
C THR A 139 -6.60 -5.17 -22.12
N ALA A 140 -6.97 -5.33 -20.86
CA ALA A 140 -8.33 -5.08 -20.37
C ALA A 140 -8.53 -3.64 -19.87
N LEU A 141 -7.46 -2.86 -19.77
CA LEU A 141 -7.48 -1.48 -19.28
C LEU A 141 -7.70 -0.48 -20.42
N ASN A 142 -8.44 0.58 -20.13
CA ASN A 142 -8.67 1.68 -21.06
C ASN A 142 -7.72 2.85 -20.75
N SER A 143 -7.38 3.66 -21.76
CA SER A 143 -6.52 4.85 -21.60
C SER A 143 -7.14 5.96 -20.75
N SER A 144 -8.46 5.92 -20.52
CA SER A 144 -9.18 6.85 -19.65
C SER A 144 -9.15 6.45 -18.17
N GLN A 145 -8.68 5.24 -17.84
CA GLN A 145 -8.65 4.79 -16.46
C GLN A 145 -7.39 5.30 -15.75
N VAL A 146 -7.61 5.92 -14.60
CA VAL A 146 -6.58 6.50 -13.73
C VAL A 146 -6.65 5.87 -12.35
N CYS A 147 -5.53 5.82 -11.64
CA CYS A 147 -5.51 5.42 -10.24
C CYS A 147 -6.13 6.54 -9.38
N PRO A 148 -7.17 6.27 -8.57
CA PRO A 148 -7.79 7.29 -7.70
C PRO A 148 -6.88 7.85 -6.59
N ILE A 149 -5.73 7.22 -6.33
CA ILE A 149 -4.81 7.62 -5.26
C ILE A 149 -3.68 8.50 -5.80
N CYS A 150 -3.03 8.13 -6.90
CA CYS A 150 -1.93 8.92 -7.45
C CYS A 150 -2.31 9.75 -8.68
N ASN A 151 -3.56 9.63 -9.15
CA ASN A 151 -4.11 10.32 -10.32
C ASN A 151 -3.36 10.07 -11.64
N ASN A 152 -2.50 9.06 -11.69
CA ASN A 152 -1.80 8.70 -12.91
C ASN A 152 -2.62 7.70 -13.74
N PRO A 153 -2.64 7.86 -15.07
CA PRO A 153 -3.26 6.89 -15.97
C PRO A 153 -2.50 5.57 -15.96
N PHE A 154 -3.23 4.45 -15.83
CA PHE A 154 -2.60 3.13 -15.71
C PHE A 154 -1.74 2.76 -16.93
N LEU A 155 -2.09 3.26 -18.12
CA LEU A 155 -1.37 2.92 -19.35
C LEU A 155 -0.10 3.74 -19.59
N GLU A 156 0.17 4.78 -18.79
CA GLU A 156 1.40 5.57 -18.86
C GLU A 156 2.61 4.82 -18.28
N ASP A 157 2.38 3.92 -17.32
CA ASP A 157 3.42 3.02 -16.83
C ASP A 157 3.75 1.93 -17.88
N GLN A 158 5.03 1.60 -18.00
CA GLN A 158 5.51 0.49 -18.83
C GLN A 158 5.07 -0.86 -18.25
N TYR A 159 5.01 -0.98 -16.92
CA TYR A 159 4.67 -2.20 -16.20
C TYR A 159 3.56 -1.96 -15.17
N PRO A 160 2.33 -1.63 -15.61
CA PRO A 160 1.27 -1.28 -14.68
C PRO A 160 0.81 -2.48 -13.86
N LEU A 161 0.93 -2.35 -12.54
CA LEU A 161 0.46 -3.34 -11.58
C LEU A 161 -0.91 -2.93 -11.06
N VAL A 162 -1.94 -3.12 -11.88
CA VAL A 162 -3.32 -2.77 -11.51
C VAL A 162 -4.01 -3.94 -10.84
N VAL A 163 -4.60 -3.67 -9.67
CA VAL A 163 -5.38 -4.63 -8.90
C VAL A 163 -6.82 -4.15 -8.73
N ARG A 164 -7.72 -5.13 -8.64
CA ARG A 164 -9.13 -4.93 -8.36
C ARG A 164 -9.44 -5.38 -6.94
N LEU A 165 -10.03 -4.49 -6.14
CA LEU A 165 -10.50 -4.85 -4.81
C LEU A 165 -11.79 -5.68 -4.90
N PRO A 166 -12.01 -6.64 -3.97
CA PRO A 166 -13.16 -7.55 -4.03
C PRO A 166 -14.49 -6.88 -3.65
N CYS A 167 -14.47 -5.63 -3.18
CA CYS A 167 -15.66 -4.88 -2.79
C CYS A 167 -16.53 -4.45 -3.97
N HIS A 168 -15.95 -3.98 -5.07
CA HIS A 168 -16.69 -3.51 -6.24
C HIS A 168 -15.86 -3.62 -7.53
N PRO A 169 -16.45 -3.99 -8.69
CA PRO A 169 -15.72 -4.16 -9.93
C PRO A 169 -15.03 -2.88 -10.48
N THR A 170 -15.44 -1.70 -10.01
CA THR A 170 -14.85 -0.41 -10.43
C THR A 170 -13.71 0.06 -9.52
N HIS A 171 -13.44 -0.65 -8.41
CA HIS A 171 -12.40 -0.27 -7.45
C HIS A 171 -11.05 -0.82 -7.92
N LEU A 172 -10.46 -0.06 -8.84
CA LEU A 172 -9.19 -0.34 -9.49
C LEU A 172 -8.11 0.62 -8.97
N PHE A 173 -6.96 0.08 -8.61
CA PHE A 173 -5.84 0.86 -8.11
C PHE A 173 -4.51 0.27 -8.58
N ASP A 174 -3.47 1.09 -8.58
CA ASP A 174 -2.12 0.55 -8.61
C ASP A 174 -1.82 -0.14 -7.28
N LEU A 175 -1.23 -1.34 -7.37
CA LEU A 175 -0.89 -2.16 -6.21
C LEU A 175 -0.02 -1.38 -5.23
N GLU A 176 0.98 -0.63 -5.70
CA GLU A 176 1.88 0.12 -4.82
C GLU A 176 1.19 1.34 -4.16
N CYS A 177 0.10 1.87 -4.74
CA CYS A 177 -0.68 2.94 -4.11
C CYS A 177 -1.63 2.41 -3.03
N VAL A 178 -2.30 1.29 -3.31
CA VAL A 178 -3.35 0.76 -2.43
C VAL A 178 -2.80 -0.14 -1.32
N ARG A 179 -1.70 -0.86 -1.58
CA ARG A 179 -1.07 -1.78 -0.61
C ARG A 179 -0.72 -1.10 0.73
N PRO A 180 -0.07 0.08 0.77
CA PRO A 180 0.27 0.74 2.03
C PRO A 180 -0.98 1.07 2.88
N TRP A 181 -2.06 1.50 2.21
CA TRP A 181 -3.33 1.79 2.87
C TRP A 181 -3.99 0.53 3.41
N LEU A 182 -4.07 -0.53 2.60
CA LEU A 182 -4.63 -1.81 3.02
C LEU A 182 -3.83 -2.45 4.16
N ARG A 183 -2.51 -2.38 4.11
CA ARG A 183 -1.63 -2.94 5.14
C ARG A 183 -1.71 -2.19 6.48
N LEU A 184 -2.12 -0.92 6.48
CA LEU A 184 -2.26 -0.15 7.71
C LEU A 184 -3.70 -0.14 8.26
N ARG A 185 -4.72 -0.01 7.40
CA ARG A 185 -6.13 0.05 7.82
C ARG A 185 -6.99 -1.15 7.45
N GLY A 186 -6.64 -1.85 6.38
CA GLY A 186 -7.46 -2.97 5.88
C GLY A 186 -8.74 -2.56 5.15
N THR A 187 -8.98 -1.28 4.91
CA THR A 187 -10.23 -0.79 4.30
C THR A 187 -10.05 -0.32 2.86
N CYS A 188 -11.09 -0.42 2.04
CA CYS A 188 -11.13 0.21 0.72
C CYS A 188 -11.14 1.74 0.84
N PRO A 189 -10.28 2.48 0.11
CA PRO A 189 -10.29 3.95 0.13
C PRO A 189 -11.61 4.59 -0.32
N LEU A 190 -12.37 3.92 -1.20
CA LEU A 190 -13.57 4.48 -1.82
C LEU A 190 -14.86 4.17 -1.05
N ASP A 191 -15.11 2.90 -0.71
CA ASP A 191 -16.35 2.46 -0.05
C ASP A 191 -16.18 2.10 1.43
N ARG A 192 -14.95 2.12 1.95
CA ARG A 192 -14.61 1.81 3.36
C ARG A 192 -14.94 0.36 3.77
N THR A 193 -15.13 -0.54 2.81
CA THR A 193 -15.26 -1.98 3.09
C THR A 193 -14.01 -2.48 3.80
N ASP A 194 -14.17 -3.11 4.96
CA ASP A 194 -13.09 -3.64 5.78
C ASP A 194 -12.77 -5.09 5.39
N PHE A 195 -11.64 -5.29 4.72
CA PHE A 195 -11.14 -6.59 4.32
C PHE A 195 -10.39 -7.29 5.44
N ALA A 196 -9.71 -6.54 6.30
CA ALA A 196 -8.99 -7.13 7.42
C ALA A 196 -9.95 -7.78 8.42
N LYS A 197 -11.12 -7.16 8.65
CA LYS A 197 -12.19 -7.78 9.43
C LYS A 197 -12.70 -9.07 8.80
N GLN A 198 -12.93 -9.07 7.48
CA GLN A 198 -13.36 -10.28 6.76
C GLN A 198 -12.31 -11.40 6.86
N GLU A 199 -11.02 -11.08 6.79
CA GLU A 199 -9.94 -12.06 6.98
C GLU A 199 -9.95 -12.65 8.39
N ARG A 200 -10.07 -11.81 9.43
CA ARG A 200 -10.16 -12.28 10.83
C ARG A 200 -11.37 -13.17 11.06
N GLU A 201 -12.55 -12.74 10.61
CA GLU A 201 -13.78 -13.53 10.74
C GLU A 201 -13.67 -14.88 10.01
N LYS A 202 -13.04 -14.91 8.83
CA LYS A 202 -12.79 -16.14 8.07
C LYS A 202 -11.77 -17.05 8.77
N ALA A 203 -10.74 -16.48 9.40
CA ALA A 203 -9.75 -17.23 10.17
C ALA A 203 -10.38 -17.83 11.45
N GLU A 204 -11.19 -17.06 12.17
CA GLU A 204 -11.94 -17.51 13.34
C GLU A 204 -12.94 -18.62 12.98
N ALA A 205 -13.69 -18.46 11.88
CA ALA A 205 -14.60 -19.49 11.41
C ALA A 205 -13.87 -20.79 11.04
N ARG A 206 -12.70 -20.70 10.39
CA ARG A 206 -11.86 -21.87 10.10
C ARG A 206 -11.36 -22.56 11.36
N ARG A 207 -10.95 -21.79 12.37
CA ARG A 207 -10.51 -22.33 13.65
C ARG A 207 -11.65 -23.03 14.38
N LYS A 208 -12.84 -22.43 14.41
CA LYS A 208 -14.02 -23.01 15.06
C LYS A 208 -14.42 -24.35 14.42
N LEU A 209 -14.39 -24.44 13.09
CA LEU A 209 -14.65 -25.69 12.38
C LEU A 209 -13.63 -26.78 12.73
N ALA A 210 -12.34 -26.44 12.86
CA ALA A 210 -11.32 -27.40 13.25
C ALA A 210 -11.48 -27.90 14.70
N GLU A 211 -11.90 -27.01 15.62
CA GLU A 211 -12.21 -27.38 17.01
C GLU A 211 -13.47 -28.28 17.09
N GLU A 212 -14.51 -27.99 16.29
CA GLU A 212 -15.72 -28.82 16.17
C GLU A 212 -15.41 -30.22 15.60
N ASP A 213 -14.61 -30.31 14.53
CA ASP A 213 -14.20 -31.59 13.94
C ASP A 213 -13.37 -32.43 14.94
N GLU A 214 -12.47 -31.82 15.72
CA GLU A 214 -11.70 -32.53 16.76
C GLU A 214 -12.62 -33.01 17.90
N GLU A 215 -13.56 -32.19 18.38
CA GLU A 215 -14.51 -32.57 19.44
C GLU A 215 -15.41 -33.75 19.01
N GLU A 216 -15.90 -33.74 17.76
CA GLU A 216 -16.71 -34.84 17.21
C GLU A 216 -15.91 -36.15 17.06
N GLU A 217 -14.63 -36.08 16.67
CA GLU A 217 -13.74 -37.25 16.58
C GLU A 217 -13.49 -37.88 17.97
N TRP A 218 -13.29 -37.05 18.99
CA TRP A 218 -13.10 -37.53 20.36
C TRP A 218 -14.37 -38.17 20.97
N ASP A 219 -15.57 -37.65 20.68
CA ASP A 219 -16.84 -38.23 21.18
C ASP A 219 -17.18 -39.56 20.47
N GLY A 220 -16.87 -39.66 19.17
CA GLY A 220 -17.05 -40.90 18.40
C GLY A 220 -16.14 -42.06 18.81
N MET A 221 -15.02 -41.78 19.50
CA MET A 221 -14.04 -42.79 19.94
C MET A 221 -14.41 -43.47 21.27
N TYR A 222 -15.41 -42.94 22.00
CA TYR A 222 -15.86 -43.45 23.31
C TYR A 222 -17.27 -44.09 23.29
N ALA A 223 -17.89 -44.25 22.10
CA ALA A 223 -19.20 -44.88 21.91
C ALA A 223 -19.13 -46.38 21.59
#